data_AF-A0A531LMG5-F1
#
_entry.id   AF-A0A531LMG5-F1
#
_cell.length_a   1.000
_cell.length_b   1.000
_cell.length_c   1.000
_cell.angle_alpha   90.00
_cell.angle_beta   90.00
_cell.angle_gamma   90.00
#
_symmetry.space_group_name_H-M   'P 1'
#
loop_
_entity.id
_entity.type
_entity.pdbx_description
1 polymer ?
#
loop_
_entity_poly.entity_id
_entity_poly.type
_entity_poly.pdbx_seq_one_letter_code
_entity_poly.pdbx_strand_id
1 'polypeptide(L)' 'MYLGLDLGTSGVKALLIDAGQGVIGSGHGTLDVSRPHPGWSEQDPLHWIRACE' A
#
# COMPACT_ATOMS: atom_id res chain seq x y z
N MET A 1 -2.30 20.30 2.87
CA MET A 1 -1.64 19.05 2.45
C MET A 1 -2.49 17.91 2.97
N TYR A 2 -2.74 16.90 2.15
CA TYR A 2 -3.50 15.71 2.53
C TYR A 2 -2.76 14.47 2.02
N LEU A 3 -2.71 13.41 2.84
CA LEU A 3 -2.08 12.14 2.49
C LEU A 3 -3.15 11.07 2.32
N GLY A 4 -3.15 10.40 1.16
CA GLY A 4 -3.94 9.21 0.90
C GLY A 4 -3.07 7.95 0.94
N LEU A 5 -3.59 6.89 1.56
CA LEU A 5 -2.99 5.56 1.57
C LEU A 5 -3.98 4.57 0.96
N ASP A 6 -3.52 3.82 -0.02
CA ASP A 6 -4.25 2.72 -0.65
C ASP A 6 -3.49 1.41 -0.37
N LEU A 7 -4.05 0.58 0.52
CA LEU A 7 -3.52 -0.74 0.85
C LEU A 7 -4.11 -1.76 -0.13
N GLY A 8 -3.41 -1.96 -1.24
CA GLY A 8 -3.75 -2.96 -2.25
C GLY A 8 -3.13 -4.32 -1.95
N THR A 9 -3.49 -5.32 -2.75
CA THR A 9 -2.98 -6.69 -2.59
C THR A 9 -1.49 -6.81 -2.94
N SER A 10 -1.01 -6.05 -3.93
CA SER A 10 0.39 -6.10 -4.39
C SER A 10 1.28 -5.03 -3.75
N GLY A 11 0.74 -4.18 -2.89
CA GLY A 11 1.51 -3.12 -2.24
C GLY A 11 0.66 -1.98 -1.70
N VAL A 12 1.31 -1.07 -0.98
CA VAL A 12 0.73 0.18 -0.51
C VAL A 12 1.14 1.30 -1.43
N LYS A 13 0.18 2.13 -1.85
CA LYS A 13 0.45 3.38 -2.56
C LYS A 13 0.16 4.56 -1.65
N ALA A 14 1.12 5.47 -1.51
CA ALA A 14 0.95 6.75 -0.83
C ALA A 14 0.84 7.87 -1.86
N LEU A 15 -0.11 8.79 -1.68
CA LEU A 15 -0.30 9.96 -2.54
C LEU A 15 -0.42 11.22 -1.67
N LEU A 16 0.43 12.21 -1.92
CA LEU A 16 0.40 13.50 -1.25
C LEU A 16 -0.22 14.55 -2.19
N ILE A 17 -1.22 15.26 -1.70
CA ILE A 17 -1.92 16.33 -2.45
C ILE A 17 -1.94 17.67 -1.71
N ASP A 18 -2.03 18.76 -2.47
CA ASP A 18 -2.30 20.11 -1.94
C ASP A 18 -3.80 20.33 -1.68
N ALA A 19 -4.17 21.55 -1.25
CA ALA A 19 -5.57 21.92 -1.00
C ALA A 19 -6.41 22.15 -2.26
N GLY A 20 -5.78 22.34 -3.42
CA GLY A 20 -6.42 22.35 -4.73
C GLY A 20 -6.54 20.95 -5.35
N GLN A 21 -6.23 19.88 -4.59
CA GLN A 21 -6.20 18.49 -5.06
C GLN A 21 -5.10 18.21 -6.11
N GLY A 22 -4.12 19.09 -6.24
CA GLY A 22 -2.93 18.87 -7.06
C GLY A 22 -2.03 17.81 -6.44
N VAL A 23 -1.49 16.90 -7.28
CA VAL A 23 -0.53 15.87 -6.82
C VAL A 23 0.83 16.50 -6.60
N ILE A 24 1.36 16.32 -5.39
CA ILE A 24 2.69 16.79 -4.99
C ILE A 24 3.71 15.67 -5.11
N GLY A 25 3.31 14.43 -4.85
CA GLY A 25 4.17 13.27 -4.98
C GLY A 25 3.47 11.97 -4.62
N SER A 26 4.14 10.86 -4.90
CA SER A 26 3.66 9.53 -4.57
C SER A 26 4.80 8.60 -4.15
N GLY A 27 4.51 7.65 -3.28
CA GLY A 27 5.40 6.56 -2.89
C GLY A 27 4.72 5.20 -3.05
N HIS A 28 5.52 4.14 -3.10
CA HIS A 28 5.02 2.78 -3.21
C HIS A 28 5.89 1.78 -2.44
N GLY A 29 5.26 0.96 -1.60
CA GLY A 29 5.87 -0.20 -0.96
C GLY A 29 5.23 -1.49 -1.48
N THR A 30 6.03 -2.45 -1.92
CA THR A 30 5.54 -3.72 -2.50
C THR A 30 5.08 -4.70 -1.41
N LEU A 31 4.09 -5.52 -1.73
CA LEU A 31 3.61 -6.62 -0.89
C LEU A 31 3.54 -7.92 -1.67
N ASP A 32 3.91 -9.01 -1.01
CA ASP A 32 3.73 -10.37 -1.53
C ASP A 32 2.48 -11.03 -0.95
N VAL A 33 1.96 -12.04 -1.65
CA VAL A 33 0.84 -12.87 -1.19
C VAL A 33 1.33 -14.30 -1.00
N SER A 34 1.15 -14.83 0.20
CA SER A 34 1.40 -16.24 0.52
C SER A 34 0.25 -17.11 0.01
N ARG A 35 0.60 -18.25 -0.58
CA ARG A 35 -0.34 -19.25 -1.10
C ARG A 35 0.09 -20.66 -0.67
N PRO A 36 -0.04 -21.00 0.63
CA PRO A 36 0.47 -22.27 1.17
C PRO A 36 -0.29 -23.49 0.62
N HIS A 37 -1.56 -23.32 0.28
CA HIS A 37 -2.43 -24.35 -0.26
C HIS A 37 -3.23 -23.84 -1.47
N PRO A 38 -3.71 -24.74 -2.36
CA PRO A 38 -4.56 -24.35 -3.47
C PRO A 38 -5.81 -23.57 -3.01
N GLY A 39 -6.04 -22.41 -3.61
CA GLY A 39 -7.17 -21.53 -3.31
C GLY A 39 -6.97 -20.59 -2.12
N TRP A 40 -5.85 -20.67 -1.39
CA TRP A 40 -5.56 -19.79 -0.26
C TRP A 40 -4.82 -18.52 -0.73
N SER A 41 -5.10 -17.39 -0.07
CA SER A 41 -4.49 -16.10 -0.36
C SER A 41 -4.33 -15.33 0.95
N GLU A 42 -3.10 -15.29 1.47
CA GLU A 42 -2.80 -14.77 2.80
C GLU A 42 -1.70 -13.71 2.75
N GLN A 43 -1.72 -12.80 3.72
CA GLN A 43 -0.65 -11.84 3.99
C GLN A 43 -0.45 -11.74 5.50
N ASP A 44 0.80 -11.54 5.94
CA ASP A 44 1.09 -11.13 7.31
C ASP A 44 0.76 -9.63 7.46
N PRO A 45 -0.16 -9.23 8.36
CA PRO A 45 -0.48 -7.83 8.58
C PRO A 45 0.72 -6.94 8.94
N LEU A 46 1.80 -7.52 9.50
CA LEU A 46 3.03 -6.77 9.76
C LEU A 46 3.70 -6.31 8.46
N HIS A 47 3.54 -7.03 7.37
CA HIS A 47 4.06 -6.62 6.06
C HIS A 47 3.34 -5.37 5.54
N TRP A 48 2.06 -5.18 5.85
CA TRP A 48 1.33 -3.96 5.48
C TRP A 48 1.92 -2.72 6.14
N ILE A 49 2.35 -2.85 7.40
CA ILE A 49 3.00 -1.77 8.14
C ILE A 49 4.38 -1.48 7.54
N ARG A 50 5.19 -2.51 7.29
CA ARG A 50 6.53 -2.36 6.68
C ARG A 50 6.47 -1.76 5.28
N ALA A 51 5.43 -2.03 4.50
CA ALA A 51 5.23 -1.41 3.20
C ALA A 51 4.86 0.09 3.28
N CYS A 52 4.55 0.60 4.48
CA CYS A 52 4.30 2.02 4.74
C CYS A 52 5.52 2.77 5.34
N GLU A 53 6.64 2.09 5.58
CA GLU A 53 7.90 2.69 6.07
C GLU A 53 8.72 3.30 4.93
#